data_AF-A0A5S9ND23-F1
#
_entry.id   AF-A0A5S9ND23-F1
#
_cell.length_a   1.000
_cell.length_b   1.000
_cell.length_c   1.000
_cell.angle_alpha   90.00
_cell.angle_beta   90.00
_cell.angle_gamma   90.00
#
_symmetry.space_group_name_H-M   'P 1'
#
loop_
_entity.id
_entity.type
_entity.pdbx_description
1 polymer ?
#
loop_
_entity_poly.entity_id
_entity_poly.type
_entity_poly.pdbx_seq_one_letter_code
_entity_poly.pdbx_strand_id
1 'polypeptide(L)' 'MEAIERALESEVPCADILNQVASVRGAVNGLTAELIEDHIREHVAKAEEGAREEGVAELVDVIRTYMR' A
#
# COMPACT_ATOMS: atom_id res chain seq x y z
N MET A 1 -5.28 -6.47 11.26
CA MET A 1 -4.84 -7.88 11.36
C MET A 1 -5.60 -8.64 12.42
N GLU A 2 -5.83 -8.08 13.60
CA GLU A 2 -6.55 -8.74 14.71
C GLU A 2 -7.89 -9.41 14.31
N ALA A 3 -8.63 -8.83 13.37
CA ALA A 3 -9.90 -9.42 12.93
C ALA A 3 -9.72 -10.74 12.16
N ILE A 4 -8.60 -10.93 11.46
CA ILE A 4 -8.24 -12.19 10.79
C ILE A 4 -7.72 -13.19 11.83
N GLU A 5 -6.91 -12.73 12.80
CA GLU A 5 -6.43 -13.57 13.91
C GLU A 5 -7.60 -14.15 14.70
N ARG A 6 -8.56 -13.31 15.09
CA ARG A 6 -9.78 -13.78 15.79
C ARG A 6 -10.60 -14.76 14.96
N ALA A 7 -10.68 -14.57 13.64
CA ALA A 7 -11.41 -15.47 12.76
C ALA A 7 -10.74 -16.86 12.67
N LEU A 8 -9.40 -16.89 12.67
CA LEU A 8 -8.63 -18.14 12.73
C LEU A 8 -8.80 -18.84 14.08
N GLU A 9 -8.70 -18.11 15.19
CA GLU A 9 -8.89 -18.64 16.56
C GLU A 9 -10.31 -19.17 16.79
N SER A 10 -11.30 -18.55 16.15
CA SER A 10 -12.72 -18.95 16.26
C SER A 10 -13.12 -20.01 15.23
N GLU A 11 -12.17 -20.60 14.50
CA GLU A 11 -12.39 -21.63 13.47
C GLU A 11 -13.44 -21.25 12.42
N VAL A 12 -13.48 -19.96 12.03
CA VAL A 12 -14.36 -19.45 10.97
C VAL A 12 -14.07 -20.17 9.65
N PRO A 13 -15.07 -20.43 8.79
CA PRO A 13 -14.84 -21.07 7.49
C PRO A 13 -13.75 -20.39 6.67
N CYS A 14 -12.84 -21.18 6.09
CA CYS A 14 -11.70 -20.68 5.33
C CYS A 14 -12.11 -19.72 4.20
N ALA A 15 -13.27 -19.94 3.57
CA ALA A 15 -13.78 -19.07 2.51
C ALA A 15 -14.02 -17.63 3.02
N ASP A 16 -14.54 -17.48 4.23
CA ASP A 16 -14.82 -16.17 4.82
C ASP A 16 -13.52 -15.46 5.22
N ILE A 17 -12.55 -16.21 5.75
CA ILE A 17 -11.21 -15.69 6.06
C ILE A 17 -10.52 -15.22 4.78
N LEU A 18 -10.60 -15.99 3.69
CA LEU A 18 -10.05 -15.60 2.39
C LEU A 18 -10.71 -14.34 1.83
N ASN A 19 -12.04 -14.20 1.97
CA ASN A 19 -12.75 -12.99 1.57
C ASN A 19 -12.31 -11.76 2.37
N GLN A 20 -12.08 -11.93 3.68
CA GLN A 20 -11.59 -10.86 4.55
C GLN A 20 -10.15 -10.45 4.17
N VAL A 21 -9.27 -11.41 3.92
CA VAL A 21 -7.90 -11.14 3.44
C VAL A 21 -7.92 -10.43 2.09
N ALA A 22 -8.78 -10.87 1.16
CA ALA A 22 -8.93 -10.23 -0.14
C ALA A 22 -9.42 -8.77 -0.01
N SER A 23 -10.34 -8.51 0.91
CA SER A 23 -10.84 -7.16 1.20
C SER A 23 -9.76 -6.26 1.78
N VAL A 24 -8.96 -6.77 2.74
CA VAL A 24 -7.82 -6.04 3.30
C VAL A 24 -6.79 -5.73 2.22
N ARG A 25 -6.46 -6.70 1.37
CA ARG A 25 -5.57 -6.48 0.23
C ARG A 25 -6.09 -5.37 -0.68
N GLY A 26 -7.39 -5.37 -0.99
CA GLY A 26 -8.02 -4.31 -1.79
C GLY A 26 -7.87 -2.93 -1.17
N ALA A 27 -8.15 -2.81 0.13
CA ALA A 27 -8.02 -1.56 0.88
C ALA A 27 -6.57 -1.04 0.92
N VAL A 28 -5.60 -1.94 1.18
CA VAL A 28 -4.17 -1.59 1.19
C VAL A 28 -3.70 -1.13 -0.19
N ASN A 29 -4.13 -1.81 -1.25
CA ASN A 29 -3.81 -1.41 -2.62
C ASN A 29 -4.35 -0.01 -2.96
N GLY A 30 -5.60 0.29 -2.55
CA GLY A 30 -6.19 1.62 -2.70
C GLY A 30 -5.40 2.70 -1.97
N LEU A 31 -5.12 2.47 -0.67
CA LEU A 31 -4.33 3.39 0.14
C LEU A 31 -2.91 3.60 -0.43
N THR A 32 -2.29 2.55 -0.96
CA THR A 32 -0.95 2.65 -1.56
C THR A 32 -0.96 3.57 -2.78
N ALA A 33 -2.01 3.51 -3.60
CA ALA A 33 -2.17 4.41 -4.75
C ALA A 33 -2.34 5.87 -4.30
N GLU A 34 -3.15 6.12 -3.27
CA GLU A 34 -3.32 7.47 -2.69
C GLU A 34 -2.01 8.03 -2.15
N LEU A 35 -1.23 7.24 -1.40
CA LEU A 35 0.06 7.67 -0.87
C LEU A 35 1.09 7.97 -1.96
N ILE A 36 1.08 7.22 -3.06
CA ILE A 36 1.92 7.49 -4.23
C ILE A 36 1.55 8.85 -4.85
N GLU A 37 0.27 9.11 -5.03
CA GLU A 37 -0.23 10.39 -5.56
C GLU A 37 0.18 11.57 -4.67
N ASP A 38 -0.01 11.43 -3.36
CA ASP A 38 0.38 12.45 -2.38
C ASP A 38 1.89 12.68 -2.37
N HIS A 39 2.70 11.62 -2.44
CA HIS A 39 4.15 11.77 -2.51
C HIS A 39 4.58 12.54 -3.77
N ILE A 40 3.98 12.24 -4.93
CA ILE A 40 4.25 12.98 -6.17
C ILE A 40 3.89 14.46 -5.99
N ARG A 41 2.71 14.78 -5.47
CA ARG A 41 2.24 16.17 -5.37
C ARG A 41 2.98 16.99 -4.33
N GLU A 42 3.24 16.40 -3.18
CA GLU A 42 3.72 17.13 -2.01
C GLU A 42 5.25 17.14 -1.91
N HIS A 43 5.91 16.05 -2.32
CA HIS A 43 7.35 15.88 -2.11
C HIS A 43 8.16 15.96 -3.41
N VAL A 44 7.60 15.54 -4.56
CA VAL A 44 8.31 15.61 -5.84
C VAL A 44 8.00 16.89 -6.60
N ALA A 45 6.72 17.20 -6.83
CA ALA A 45 6.30 18.30 -7.68
C ALA A 45 6.73 19.67 -7.14
N LYS A 46 6.78 19.80 -5.81
CA LYS A 46 7.13 21.03 -5.08
C LYS A 46 8.61 21.12 -4.69
N ALA A 47 9.41 20.08 -4.92
CA ALA A 47 10.82 20.07 -4.54
C ALA A 47 11.70 20.92 -5.46
N GLU A 48 12.76 21.49 -4.87
CA GLU A 48 13.90 22.06 -5.60
C GLU A 48 14.62 20.97 -6.41
N GLU A 49 15.32 21.36 -7.47
CA GLU A 49 15.84 20.45 -8.49
C GLU A 49 16.67 19.27 -7.91
N GLY A 50 17.54 19.54 -6.93
CA GLY A 50 18.33 18.49 -6.28
C GLY A 50 17.54 17.52 -5.41
N ALA A 51 16.49 17.98 -4.72
CA ALA A 51 15.63 17.12 -3.89
C ALA A 51 14.57 16.39 -4.71
N ARG A 52 14.21 16.93 -5.88
CA ARG A 52 13.25 16.33 -6.81
C ARG A 52 13.77 15.03 -7.39
N GLU A 53 15.04 14.99 -7.81
CA GLU A 53 15.65 13.77 -8.36
C GLU A 53 15.68 12.63 -7.34
N GLU A 54 15.98 12.94 -6.08
CA GLU A 54 15.96 11.99 -4.96
C GLU A 54 14.54 11.44 -4.73
N GLY A 55 13.54 12.30 -4.61
CA GLY A 55 12.15 11.86 -4.44
C GLY A 55 11.61 11.02 -5.61
N VAL A 56 12.04 11.31 -6.86
CA VAL A 56 11.71 10.46 -8.01
C VAL A 56 12.36 9.08 -7.89
N ALA A 57 13.64 9.01 -7.49
CA ALA A 57 14.34 7.75 -7.33
C ALA A 57 13.69 6.87 -6.24
N GLU A 58 13.37 7.46 -5.09
CA GLU A 58 12.64 6.78 -4.01
C GLU A 58 11.29 6.21 -4.51
N LEU A 59 10.52 7.02 -5.23
CA LEU A 59 9.23 6.60 -5.76
C LEU A 59 9.36 5.44 -6.77
N VAL A 60 10.38 5.46 -7.63
CA VAL A 60 10.64 4.38 -8.59
C VAL A 60 10.93 3.07 -7.87
N ASP A 61 11.67 3.10 -6.77
CA ASP A 61 11.99 1.89 -5.99
C ASP A 61 10.76 1.34 -5.26
N VAL A 62 9.87 2.21 -4.77
CA VAL A 62 8.57 1.80 -4.21
C VAL A 62 7.72 1.12 -5.28
N ILE A 63 7.58 1.73 -6.47
CA ILE A 63 6.77 1.17 -7.57
C ILE A 63 7.31 -0.19 -8.01
N ARG A 64 8.64 -0.35 -8.15
CA ARG A 64 9.26 -1.64 -8.51
C ARG A 64 9.05 -2.74 -7.47
N THR A 65 8.89 -2.36 -6.20
CA THR A 65 8.61 -3.30 -5.11
C THR A 65 7.14 -3.68 -5.11
N TYR A 66 6.24 -2.73 -5.38
CA TYR A 66 4.80 -2.96 -5.42
C TYR A 66 4.31 -3.69 -6.68
N MET A 67 4.98 -3.51 -7.82
CA MET A 67 4.64 -4.18 -9.08
C MET A 67 5.33 -5.54 -9.30
N ARG A 68 6.10 -6.02 -8.32
CA ARG A 68 6.61 -7.39 -8.29
C ARG A 68 5.59 -8.33 -7.66
#